data_AF-A0AA45XTF3-F1
#
_entry.id   AF-A0AA45XTF3-F1
#
_cell.length_a   1.000
_cell.length_b   1.000
_cell.length_c   1.000
_cell.angle_alpha   90.00
_cell.angle_beta   90.00
_cell.angle_gamma   90.00
#
_symmetry.space_group_name_H-M   'P 1'
#
loop_
_entity.id
_entity.type
_entity.pdbx_description
1 polymer ?
#
loop_
_entity_poly.entity_id
_entity_poly.type
_entity_poly.pdbx_seq_one_letter_code
_entity_poly.pdbx_strand_id
1 'polypeptide(L)'
;MAKLKRKEYDELLQPLQLELAAMARWVQHSGQRLLVLFEGRDTAGKGGAIQTISEHLNPRQCRVVALPKPTDREATQWYFQRYASHLPAAGEIVLMDRSWYNRAGVERVMGYCSETEYQQFLRQAPVFEQLLVDDGILLFKYWLCVDQEQQEKRFAERHVDPLKGWKLSPVDLKSRSKYSAYTEAREAMLRATHRDGAPWTLVDFNDQRLGRLTLARNLLDRLPDTRVDAPLPELPKLKGKLHREHYDVLKPIESFPVED
;
A
#
# COMPACT_ATOMS: atom_id res chain seq x y z
N MET A 1 -14.53 12.39 -17.74
CA MET A 1 -13.22 12.31 -18.43
C MET A 1 -13.02 10.88 -18.93
N ALA A 2 -12.40 10.70 -20.10
CA ALA A 2 -12.09 9.36 -20.63
C ALA A 2 -11.05 8.66 -19.75
N LYS A 3 -11.17 7.34 -19.54
CA LYS A 3 -10.20 6.55 -18.77
C LYS A 3 -8.83 6.56 -19.46
N LEU A 4 -7.75 6.71 -18.68
CA LEU A 4 -6.37 6.71 -19.18
C LEU A 4 -6.04 5.36 -19.84
N LYS A 5 -5.50 5.36 -21.06
CA LYS A 5 -5.14 4.10 -21.74
C LYS A 5 -3.92 3.45 -21.08
N ARG A 6 -3.74 2.15 -21.30
CA ARG A 6 -2.64 1.40 -20.66
C ARG A 6 -1.27 1.92 -21.07
N LYS A 7 -1.06 2.11 -22.37
CA LYS A 7 0.20 2.62 -22.92
C LYS A 7 0.58 3.99 -22.35
N GLU A 8 -0.36 4.93 -22.36
CA GLU A 8 -0.19 6.27 -21.78
C GLU A 8 0.14 6.21 -20.28
N TYR A 9 -0.54 5.33 -19.53
CA TYR A 9 -0.23 5.11 -18.12
C TYR A 9 1.18 4.56 -17.90
N ASP A 10 1.61 3.59 -18.69
CA ASP A 10 2.93 2.97 -18.54
C ASP A 10 4.05 3.98 -18.88
N GLU A 11 3.85 4.83 -19.90
CA GLU A 11 4.76 5.94 -20.25
C GLU A 11 4.88 6.99 -19.13
N LEU A 12 3.76 7.35 -18.50
CA LEU A 12 3.74 8.29 -17.37
C LEU A 12 4.29 7.69 -16.07
N LEU A 13 4.15 6.37 -15.88
CA LEU A 13 4.61 5.68 -14.69
C LEU A 13 6.13 5.49 -14.67
N GLN A 14 6.74 5.27 -15.83
CA GLN A 14 8.19 4.99 -15.94
C GLN A 14 9.09 6.01 -15.21
N PRO A 15 8.96 7.35 -15.41
CA PRO A 15 9.78 8.30 -14.67
C PRO A 15 9.50 8.27 -13.16
N LEU A 16 8.25 8.07 -12.74
CA LEU A 16 7.89 7.95 -11.32
C LEU A 16 8.53 6.70 -10.68
N GLN A 17 8.66 5.60 -11.42
CA GLN A 17 9.33 4.40 -10.90
C GLN A 17 10.82 4.63 -10.66
N LEU A 18 11.48 5.45 -11.49
CA LEU A 18 12.88 5.85 -11.27
C LEU A 18 13.01 6.72 -10.01
N GLU A 19 12.09 7.67 -9.82
CA GLU A 19 12.05 8.49 -8.60
C GLU A 19 11.74 7.67 -7.35
N LEU A 20 10.82 6.70 -7.42
CA LEU A 20 10.55 5.76 -6.32
C LEU A 20 11.79 4.92 -5.97
N ALA A 21 12.53 4.46 -6.97
CA ALA A 21 13.79 3.75 -6.75
C ALA A 21 14.88 4.66 -6.17
N ALA A 22 14.94 5.93 -6.56
CA ALA A 22 15.83 6.92 -5.95
C ALA A 22 15.45 7.20 -4.49
N MET A 23 14.17 7.42 -4.21
CA MET A 23 13.61 7.58 -2.87
C MET A 23 13.96 6.37 -1.99
N ALA A 24 13.78 5.15 -2.49
CA ALA A 24 14.13 3.97 -1.72
C ALA A 24 15.64 3.94 -1.39
N ARG A 25 16.52 4.20 -2.37
CA ARG A 25 17.96 4.32 -2.08
C ARG A 25 18.26 5.38 -1.02
N TRP A 26 17.57 6.51 -1.06
CA TRP A 26 17.69 7.56 -0.04
C TRP A 26 17.23 7.10 1.34
N VAL A 27 16.07 6.44 1.46
CA VAL A 27 15.60 5.89 2.73
C VAL A 27 16.66 4.97 3.32
N GLN A 28 17.23 4.07 2.50
CA GLN A 28 18.28 3.15 2.94
C GLN A 28 19.54 3.89 3.40
N HIS A 29 20.01 4.86 2.62
CA HIS A 29 21.25 5.58 2.87
C HIS A 29 21.16 6.50 4.09
N SER A 30 20.04 7.21 4.25
CA SER A 30 19.80 8.14 5.34
C SER A 30 19.35 7.48 6.65
N GLY A 31 18.95 6.21 6.60
CA GLY A 31 18.36 5.51 7.75
C GLY A 31 16.93 5.98 8.08
N GLN A 32 16.30 6.79 7.22
CA GLN A 32 14.92 7.21 7.38
C GLN A 32 13.97 6.01 7.39
N ARG A 33 12.77 6.22 7.93
CA ARG A 33 11.78 5.16 8.17
C ARG A 33 10.46 5.59 7.58
N LEU A 34 9.99 4.89 6.55
CA LEU A 34 8.80 5.28 5.81
C LEU A 34 7.65 4.31 6.10
N LEU A 35 6.51 4.84 6.53
CA LEU A 35 5.29 4.07 6.77
C LEU A 35 4.13 4.67 5.96
N VAL A 36 3.55 3.87 5.07
CA VAL A 36 2.42 4.29 4.23
C VAL A 36 1.21 3.40 4.49
N LEU A 37 0.12 4.00 4.95
CA LEU A 37 -1.15 3.33 5.18
C LEU A 37 -2.06 3.51 3.97
N PHE A 38 -2.58 2.40 3.44
CA PHE A 38 -3.55 2.41 2.34
C PHE A 38 -4.92 2.01 2.89
N GLU A 39 -5.81 2.99 3.02
CA GLU A 39 -7.20 2.79 3.39
C GLU A 39 -8.15 3.12 2.24
N GLY A 40 -9.38 2.66 2.37
CA GLY A 40 -10.42 2.86 1.38
C GLY A 40 -11.33 1.64 1.30
N ARG A 41 -12.47 1.85 0.62
CA ARG A 41 -13.50 0.81 0.46
C ARG A 41 -12.96 -0.44 -0.23
N ASP A 42 -13.72 -1.53 -0.10
CA ASP A 42 -13.47 -2.73 -0.88
C ASP A 42 -13.53 -2.40 -2.37
N THR A 43 -12.61 -2.96 -3.13
CA THR A 43 -12.39 -2.67 -4.57
C THR A 43 -11.87 -1.26 -4.92
N ALA A 44 -11.56 -0.39 -3.94
CA ALA A 44 -11.06 0.98 -4.21
C ALA A 44 -9.75 1.00 -5.02
N GLY A 45 -8.86 0.02 -4.83
CA GLY A 45 -7.62 -0.10 -5.62
C GLY A 45 -6.33 -0.22 -4.80
N LYS A 46 -6.42 -0.41 -3.48
CA LYS A 46 -5.28 -0.48 -2.53
C LYS A 46 -4.11 -1.33 -3.03
N GLY A 47 -4.34 -2.61 -3.30
CA GLY A 47 -3.28 -3.52 -3.78
C GLY A 47 -2.62 -3.07 -5.08
N GLY A 48 -3.35 -2.41 -6.00
CA GLY A 48 -2.76 -1.86 -7.21
C GLY A 48 -1.89 -0.62 -6.95
N ALA A 49 -2.26 0.22 -5.98
CA ALA A 49 -1.46 1.35 -5.54
C ALA A 49 -0.18 0.89 -4.83
N ILE A 50 -0.29 -0.09 -3.92
CA ILE A 50 0.85 -0.72 -3.25
C ILE A 50 1.82 -1.30 -4.27
N GLN A 51 1.30 -2.11 -5.22
CA GLN A 51 2.11 -2.70 -6.28
C GLN A 51 2.83 -1.61 -7.09
N THR A 52 2.15 -0.53 -7.47
CA THR A 52 2.76 0.56 -8.24
C THR A 52 3.98 1.16 -7.53
N ILE A 53 3.92 1.29 -6.20
CA ILE A 53 5.03 1.79 -5.40
C ILE A 53 6.13 0.72 -5.26
N SER A 54 5.76 -0.52 -4.96
CA SER A 54 6.73 -1.56 -4.58
C SER A 54 7.36 -2.31 -5.76
N GLU A 55 6.81 -2.23 -6.96
CA GLU A 55 7.13 -3.10 -8.12
C GLU A 55 8.63 -3.20 -8.42
N HIS A 56 9.34 -2.07 -8.35
CA HIS A 56 10.78 -1.98 -8.67
C HIS A 56 11.65 -1.72 -7.44
N LEU A 57 11.10 -1.85 -6.23
CA LEU A 57 11.85 -1.65 -4.98
C LEU A 57 12.46 -2.95 -4.49
N ASN A 58 13.60 -2.84 -3.79
CA ASN A 58 14.24 -4.00 -3.20
C ASN A 58 13.33 -4.60 -2.10
N PRO A 59 12.92 -5.88 -2.19
CA PRO A 59 12.01 -6.49 -1.23
C PRO A 59 12.61 -6.65 0.18
N ARG A 60 13.94 -6.54 0.33
CA ARG A 60 14.61 -6.50 1.64
C ARG A 60 14.43 -5.15 2.34
N GLN A 61 14.06 -4.13 1.58
CA GLN A 61 13.92 -2.76 2.04
C GLN A 61 12.45 -2.34 2.12
N CYS A 62 11.65 -2.74 1.13
CA CYS A 62 10.24 -2.44 1.05
C CYS A 62 9.42 -3.70 1.29
N ARG A 63 8.60 -3.70 2.35
CA ARG A 63 7.71 -4.82 2.68
C ARG A 63 6.25 -4.38 2.77
N VAL A 64 5.38 -5.27 2.32
CA VAL A 64 3.93 -5.11 2.41
C VAL A 64 3.41 -5.84 3.64
N VAL A 65 2.60 -5.16 4.44
CA VAL A 65 1.94 -5.72 5.63
C VAL A 65 0.45 -5.79 5.33
N ALA A 66 -0.09 -7.01 5.28
CA ALA A 66 -1.51 -7.27 5.06
C ALA A 66 -2.00 -8.29 6.10
N LEU A 67 -2.35 -7.80 7.30
CA LEU A 67 -2.70 -8.68 8.42
C LEU A 67 -4.08 -9.32 8.22
N PRO A 68 -4.24 -10.62 8.54
CA PRO A 68 -5.55 -11.25 8.58
C PRO A 68 -6.34 -10.75 9.80
N LYS A 69 -7.57 -11.29 9.96
CA LYS A 69 -8.34 -11.12 11.20
C LYS A 69 -7.48 -11.45 12.42
N PRO A 70 -7.64 -10.74 13.55
CA PRO A 70 -6.86 -11.03 14.75
C PRO A 70 -7.13 -12.47 15.23
N THR A 71 -6.07 -13.11 15.72
CA THR A 71 -6.16 -14.35 16.51
C THR A 71 -6.83 -14.08 17.86
N ASP A 72 -7.27 -15.14 18.55
CA ASP A 72 -7.89 -15.03 19.89
C ASP A 72 -6.97 -14.33 20.90
N ARG A 73 -5.65 -14.53 20.76
CA ARG A 73 -4.65 -13.83 21.59
C ARG A 73 -4.51 -12.36 21.19
N GLU A 74 -4.43 -12.04 19.90
CA GLU A 74 -4.34 -10.64 19.46
C GLU A 74 -5.62 -9.84 19.81
N ALA A 75 -6.78 -10.51 19.84
CA ALA A 75 -8.05 -9.88 20.23
C ALA A 75 -8.09 -9.45 21.71
N THR A 76 -7.27 -10.05 22.58
CA THR A 76 -7.17 -9.68 24.01
C THR A 76 -6.00 -8.74 24.32
N GLN A 77 -5.18 -8.42 23.31
CA GLN A 77 -4.08 -7.47 23.44
C GLN A 77 -4.55 -6.02 23.34
N TRP A 78 -3.65 -5.09 23.66
CA TRP A 78 -3.84 -3.72 23.23
C TRP A 78 -3.91 -3.66 21.70
N TYR A 79 -4.93 -3.00 21.16
CA TYR A 79 -5.28 -3.06 19.73
C TYR A 79 -4.12 -2.71 18.78
N PHE A 80 -3.27 -1.74 19.13
CA PHE A 80 -2.13 -1.33 18.31
C PHE A 80 -0.92 -2.29 18.40
N GLN A 81 -0.87 -3.18 19.38
CA GLN A 81 0.29 -4.05 19.64
C GLN A 81 0.68 -4.89 18.43
N ARG A 82 -0.31 -5.50 17.75
CA ARG A 82 -0.07 -6.33 16.56
C ARG A 82 0.41 -5.52 15.36
N TYR A 83 0.13 -4.23 15.31
CA TYR A 83 0.59 -3.35 14.23
C TYR A 83 1.96 -2.77 14.53
N ALA A 84 2.23 -2.48 15.81
CA ALA A 84 3.51 -1.96 16.28
C ALA A 84 4.67 -2.91 15.96
N SER A 85 4.44 -4.22 15.99
CA SER A 85 5.44 -5.24 15.58
C SER A 85 5.85 -5.19 14.11
N HIS A 86 5.14 -4.39 13.29
CA HIS A 86 5.40 -4.24 11.87
C HIS A 86 5.85 -2.83 11.47
N LEU A 87 6.16 -1.96 12.42
CA LEU A 87 6.71 -0.63 12.13
C LEU A 87 8.09 -0.72 11.44
N PRO A 88 8.46 0.26 10.60
CA PRO A 88 9.75 0.28 9.92
C PRO A 88 10.92 0.48 10.88
N ALA A 89 11.99 -0.30 10.71
CA ALA A 89 13.32 0.00 11.23
C ALA A 89 14.09 0.94 10.28
N ALA A 90 15.27 1.41 10.70
CA ALA A 90 16.10 2.32 9.90
C ALA A 90 16.34 1.79 8.49
N GLY A 91 16.05 2.61 7.47
CA GLY A 91 16.19 2.24 6.07
C GLY A 91 15.02 1.44 5.49
N GLU A 92 14.00 1.12 6.29
CA GLU A 92 12.84 0.34 5.83
C GLU A 92 11.68 1.22 5.32
N ILE A 93 10.98 0.66 4.33
CA ILE A 93 9.71 1.14 3.81
C ILE A 93 8.65 0.09 4.12
N VAL A 94 7.59 0.49 4.81
CA VAL A 94 6.46 -0.38 5.14
C VAL A 94 5.19 0.15 4.49
N LEU A 95 4.57 -0.69 3.66
CA LEU A 95 3.30 -0.42 3.00
C LEU A 95 2.21 -1.27 3.65
N MET A 96 1.26 -0.66 4.35
CA MET A 96 0.18 -1.39 5.02
C MET A 96 -1.08 -1.45 4.14
N ASP A 97 -1.46 -2.65 3.65
CA ASP A 97 -2.75 -2.89 2.99
C ASP A 97 -3.83 -3.06 4.07
N ARG A 98 -4.54 -1.96 4.32
CA ARG A 98 -5.23 -1.70 5.59
C ARG A 98 -4.28 -1.61 6.77
N SER A 99 -4.76 -1.08 7.88
CA SER A 99 -3.95 -0.73 9.04
C SER A 99 -4.76 -0.89 10.33
N TRP A 100 -4.32 -0.22 11.41
CA TRP A 100 -5.11 -0.05 12.62
C TRP A 100 -6.46 0.65 12.35
N TYR A 101 -6.63 1.33 11.22
CA TYR A 101 -7.92 1.90 10.83
C TYR A 101 -9.01 0.88 10.47
N ASN A 102 -8.72 -0.43 10.48
CA ASN A 102 -9.76 -1.46 10.45
C ASN A 102 -10.83 -1.23 11.52
N ARG A 103 -10.46 -0.78 12.73
CA ARG A 103 -11.40 -0.45 13.81
C ARG A 103 -12.36 0.67 13.46
N ALA A 104 -11.88 1.69 12.76
CA ALA A 104 -12.69 2.82 12.34
C ALA A 104 -13.49 2.59 11.05
N GLY A 105 -13.26 1.47 10.35
CA GLY A 105 -13.98 1.10 9.15
C GLY A 105 -14.79 -0.17 9.33
N VAL A 106 -14.20 -1.30 8.93
CA VAL A 106 -14.90 -2.59 8.87
C VAL A 106 -15.39 -3.06 10.23
N GLU A 107 -14.60 -2.93 11.31
CA GLU A 107 -15.03 -3.42 12.62
C GLU A 107 -16.22 -2.62 13.13
N ARG A 108 -16.20 -1.29 12.97
CA ARG A 108 -17.33 -0.41 13.32
C ARG A 108 -18.60 -0.78 12.55
N VAL A 109 -18.51 -0.85 11.22
CA VAL A 109 -19.69 -1.04 10.36
C VAL A 109 -20.25 -2.47 10.42
N MET A 110 -19.40 -3.45 10.70
CA MET A 110 -19.78 -4.86 10.79
C MET A 110 -20.08 -5.32 12.23
N GLY A 111 -19.84 -4.48 13.24
CA GLY A 111 -20.08 -4.82 14.64
C GLY A 111 -19.05 -5.79 15.22
N TYR A 112 -17.79 -5.72 14.76
CA TYR A 112 -16.68 -6.52 15.28
C TYR A 112 -15.93 -5.84 16.44
N CYS A 113 -16.31 -4.61 16.80
CA CYS A 113 -15.87 -3.94 18.01
C CYS A 113 -17.09 -3.31 18.72
N SER A 114 -16.99 -3.18 20.04
CA SER A 114 -17.96 -2.41 20.84
C SER A 114 -17.87 -0.91 20.56
N GLU A 115 -18.92 -0.16 20.92
CA GLU A 115 -18.91 1.31 20.84
C GLU A 115 -17.76 1.89 21.68
N THR A 116 -17.53 1.34 22.87
CA THR A 116 -16.44 1.77 23.76
C THR A 116 -15.06 1.61 23.11
N GLU A 117 -14.79 0.46 22.50
CA GLU A 117 -13.53 0.21 21.79
C GLU A 117 -13.34 1.12 20.58
N TYR A 118 -14.41 1.37 19.81
CA TYR A 118 -14.38 2.29 18.68
C TYR A 118 -14.06 3.72 19.12
N GLN A 119 -14.75 4.23 20.14
CA GLN A 119 -14.49 5.57 20.68
C GLN A 119 -13.09 5.68 21.30
N GLN A 120 -12.63 4.63 21.97
CA GLN A 120 -11.27 4.56 22.49
C GLN A 120 -10.24 4.61 21.36
N PHE A 121 -10.45 3.87 20.27
CA PHE A 121 -9.58 3.88 19.10
C PHE A 121 -9.49 5.28 18.48
N LEU A 122 -10.62 5.97 18.30
CA LEU A 122 -10.63 7.32 17.73
C LEU A 122 -9.83 8.34 18.57
N ARG A 123 -9.76 8.14 19.89
CA ARG A 123 -8.91 8.94 20.79
C ARG A 123 -7.45 8.51 20.78
N GLN A 124 -7.18 7.22 20.70
CA GLN A 124 -5.82 6.67 20.80
C GLN A 124 -5.04 6.76 19.48
N ALA A 125 -5.69 6.62 18.32
CA ALA A 125 -5.00 6.61 17.03
C ALA A 125 -4.16 7.88 16.78
N PRO A 126 -4.66 9.11 17.01
CA PRO A 126 -3.84 10.32 16.86
C PRO A 126 -2.65 10.36 17.82
N VAL A 127 -2.81 9.87 19.04
CA VAL A 127 -1.73 9.81 20.04
C VAL A 127 -0.67 8.81 19.61
N PHE A 128 -1.09 7.62 19.18
CA PHE A 128 -0.18 6.60 18.67
C PHE A 128 0.63 7.11 17.48
N GLU A 129 -0.04 7.74 16.52
CA GLU A 129 0.59 8.31 15.32
C GLU A 129 1.55 9.45 15.65
N GLN A 130 1.20 10.30 16.63
CA GLN A 130 2.10 11.37 17.10
C GLN A 130 3.39 10.78 17.66
N LEU A 131 3.33 9.71 18.45
CA LEU A 131 4.52 9.03 18.97
C LEU A 131 5.42 8.51 17.84
N LEU A 132 4.84 8.01 16.74
CA LEU A 132 5.61 7.55 15.59
C LEU A 132 6.30 8.70 14.86
N VAL A 133 5.56 9.80 14.65
CA VAL A 133 6.08 11.00 13.96
C VAL A 133 7.15 11.69 14.78
N ASP A 134 6.95 11.83 16.10
CA ASP A 134 7.92 12.43 17.03
C ASP A 134 9.23 11.63 17.09
N ASP A 135 9.13 10.30 16.99
CA ASP A 135 10.30 9.41 16.89
C ASP A 135 11.03 9.53 15.53
N GLY A 136 10.39 10.12 14.51
CA GLY A 136 10.97 10.37 13.19
C GLY A 136 10.53 9.38 12.11
N ILE A 137 9.43 8.65 12.30
CA ILE A 137 8.80 7.86 11.22
C ILE A 137 8.04 8.81 10.30
N LEU A 138 8.35 8.75 9.00
CA LEU A 138 7.63 9.46 7.96
C LEU A 138 6.30 8.72 7.69
N LEU A 139 5.22 9.21 8.30
CA LEU A 139 3.89 8.59 8.23
C LEU A 139 3.01 9.22 7.15
N PHE A 140 2.54 8.40 6.21
CA PHE A 140 1.61 8.78 5.16
C PHE A 140 0.31 7.98 5.26
N LYS A 141 -0.83 8.66 5.23
CA LYS A 141 -2.15 8.02 5.32
C LYS A 141 -2.99 8.36 4.09
N TYR A 142 -3.27 7.37 3.25
CA TYR A 142 -4.06 7.55 2.04
C TYR A 142 -5.43 6.92 2.15
N TRP A 143 -6.47 7.69 1.82
CA TRP A 143 -7.82 7.16 1.58
C TRP A 143 -8.12 7.17 0.08
N LEU A 144 -8.28 5.98 -0.49
CA LEU A 144 -8.61 5.81 -1.91
C LEU A 144 -10.13 6.01 -2.11
N CYS A 145 -10.49 7.14 -2.70
CA CYS A 145 -11.88 7.52 -3.00
C CYS A 145 -12.39 6.75 -4.22
N VAL A 146 -13.57 6.16 -4.09
CA VAL A 146 -14.27 5.51 -5.20
C VAL A 146 -15.76 5.75 -5.02
N ASP A 147 -16.42 6.14 -6.10
CA ASP A 147 -17.86 6.31 -6.12
C ASP A 147 -18.55 4.94 -6.12
N GLN A 148 -19.76 4.87 -5.55
CA GLN A 148 -20.51 3.62 -5.46
C GLN A 148 -20.68 2.97 -6.83
N GLU A 149 -21.01 3.76 -7.87
CA GLU A 149 -21.15 3.23 -9.22
C GLU A 149 -19.87 2.52 -9.73
N GLN A 150 -18.70 3.10 -9.48
CA GLN A 150 -17.42 2.49 -9.88
C GLN A 150 -17.07 1.28 -9.01
N GLN A 151 -17.43 1.33 -7.73
CA GLN A 151 -17.28 0.19 -6.82
C GLN A 151 -18.10 -1.01 -7.30
N GLU A 152 -19.37 -0.79 -7.67
CA GLU A 152 -20.29 -1.81 -8.17
C GLU A 152 -19.80 -2.45 -9.47
N LYS A 153 -19.31 -1.64 -10.42
CA LYS A 153 -18.69 -2.14 -11.66
C LYS A 153 -17.51 -3.07 -11.36
N ARG A 154 -16.65 -2.70 -10.42
CA ARG A 154 -15.48 -3.52 -10.03
C ARG A 154 -15.86 -4.80 -9.29
N PHE A 155 -16.92 -4.77 -8.49
CA PHE A 155 -17.46 -5.99 -7.90
C PHE A 155 -17.93 -6.97 -8.99
N ALA A 156 -18.70 -6.48 -9.96
CA ALA A 156 -19.16 -7.29 -11.09
C ALA A 156 -18.00 -7.85 -11.92
N GLU A 157 -17.02 -7.02 -12.28
CA GLU A 157 -15.81 -7.43 -13.01
C GLU A 157 -15.03 -8.53 -12.26
N ARG A 158 -14.85 -8.39 -10.94
CA ARG A 158 -14.14 -9.41 -10.15
C ARG A 158 -14.91 -10.72 -10.02
N HIS A 159 -16.23 -10.65 -9.96
CA HIS A 159 -17.08 -11.83 -9.83
C HIS A 159 -16.99 -12.74 -11.06
N VAL A 160 -16.83 -12.16 -12.26
CA VAL A 160 -16.76 -12.91 -13.52
C VAL A 160 -15.34 -13.27 -13.95
N ASP A 161 -14.31 -12.65 -13.37
CA ASP A 161 -12.91 -12.86 -13.71
C ASP A 161 -12.28 -14.00 -12.86
N PRO A 162 -11.90 -15.14 -13.46
CA PRO A 162 -11.32 -16.27 -12.73
C PRO A 162 -10.04 -15.94 -11.96
N LEU A 163 -9.27 -14.95 -12.42
CA LEU A 163 -8.02 -14.52 -11.78
C LEU A 163 -8.25 -13.53 -10.64
N LYS A 164 -9.48 -13.03 -10.47
CA LYS A 164 -9.83 -12.03 -9.46
C LYS A 164 -10.97 -12.44 -8.54
N GLY A 165 -11.70 -13.51 -8.84
CA GLY A 165 -12.82 -14.00 -8.02
C GLY A 165 -12.44 -14.25 -6.56
N TRP A 166 -11.23 -14.78 -6.33
CA TRP A 166 -10.69 -15.00 -4.98
C TRP A 166 -10.55 -13.72 -4.13
N LYS A 167 -10.58 -12.54 -4.75
CA LYS A 167 -10.50 -11.22 -4.06
C LYS A 167 -11.84 -10.78 -3.47
N LEU A 168 -12.91 -11.57 -3.60
CA LEU A 168 -14.23 -11.29 -3.04
C LEU A 168 -14.49 -12.22 -1.84
N SER A 169 -14.42 -11.67 -0.64
CA SER A 169 -14.78 -12.38 0.58
C SER A 169 -16.28 -12.25 0.89
N PRO A 170 -16.85 -13.13 1.74
CA PRO A 170 -18.21 -12.97 2.24
C PRO A 170 -18.46 -11.65 2.96
N VAL A 171 -17.42 -11.07 3.58
CA VAL A 171 -17.49 -9.76 4.24
C VAL A 171 -17.63 -8.64 3.20
N ASP A 172 -16.89 -8.72 2.08
CA ASP A 172 -16.98 -7.73 1.00
C ASP A 172 -18.38 -7.70 0.36
N LEU A 173 -19.03 -8.87 0.23
CA LEU A 173 -20.40 -8.94 -0.28
C LEU A 173 -21.41 -8.33 0.69
N LYS A 174 -21.20 -8.50 2.01
CA LYS A 174 -22.03 -7.85 3.04
C LYS A 174 -21.74 -6.34 3.15
N SER A 175 -20.51 -5.90 2.90
CA SER A 175 -20.12 -4.49 2.99
C SER A 175 -20.74 -3.66 1.86
N ARG A 176 -20.99 -4.29 0.69
CA ARG A 176 -21.63 -3.70 -0.49
C ARG A 176 -22.95 -2.98 -0.18
N SER A 177 -23.84 -3.58 0.62
CA SER A 177 -25.13 -2.96 0.97
C SER A 177 -25.04 -1.88 2.06
N LYS A 178 -23.86 -1.70 2.68
CA LYS A 178 -23.63 -0.76 3.80
C LYS A 178 -22.87 0.49 3.37
N TYR A 179 -23.03 0.93 2.11
CA TYR A 179 -22.24 2.03 1.56
C TYR A 179 -22.28 3.31 2.41
N SER A 180 -23.48 3.74 2.82
CA SER A 180 -23.69 4.92 3.67
C SER A 180 -23.08 4.80 5.06
N ALA A 181 -23.20 3.64 5.72
CA ALA A 181 -22.59 3.41 7.03
C ALA A 181 -21.06 3.51 6.99
N TYR A 182 -20.43 3.01 5.91
CA TYR A 182 -19.01 3.21 5.67
C TYR A 182 -18.65 4.67 5.35
N THR A 183 -19.56 5.45 4.75
CA THR A 183 -19.36 6.89 4.55
C THR A 183 -19.30 7.59 5.90
N GLU A 184 -20.27 7.33 6.77
CA GLU A 184 -20.33 7.91 8.11
C GLU A 184 -19.11 7.54 8.95
N ALA A 185 -18.70 6.27 8.91
CA ALA A 185 -17.51 5.78 9.61
C ALA A 185 -16.22 6.47 9.10
N ARG A 186 -16.04 6.58 7.77
CA ARG A 186 -14.93 7.34 7.17
C ARG A 186 -14.93 8.79 7.64
N GLU A 187 -16.07 9.46 7.56
CA GLU A 187 -16.19 10.88 7.94
C GLU A 187 -15.84 11.11 9.41
N ALA A 188 -16.29 10.23 10.30
CA ALA A 188 -15.93 10.27 11.72
C ALA A 188 -14.43 10.01 11.94
N MET A 189 -13.86 9.03 11.25
CA MET A 189 -12.43 8.70 11.29
C MET A 189 -11.56 9.89 10.84
N LEU A 190 -11.90 10.51 9.69
CA LEU A 190 -11.17 11.64 9.14
C LEU A 190 -11.20 12.83 10.11
N ARG A 191 -12.39 13.19 10.64
CA ARG A 191 -12.51 14.26 11.65
C ARG A 191 -11.69 13.97 12.90
N ALA A 192 -11.75 12.74 13.41
CA ALA A 192 -11.07 12.39 14.65
C ALA A 192 -9.55 12.33 14.50
N THR A 193 -9.03 12.00 13.31
CA THR A 193 -7.63 11.57 13.15
C THR A 193 -6.81 12.28 12.07
N HIS A 194 -7.39 13.25 11.35
CA HIS A 194 -6.61 14.15 10.51
C HIS A 194 -5.88 15.18 11.40
N ARG A 195 -4.55 15.26 11.28
CA ARG A 195 -3.69 16.19 12.03
C ARG A 195 -2.56 16.70 11.13
N ASP A 196 -2.01 17.87 11.39
CA ASP A 196 -0.93 18.45 10.58
C ASP A 196 0.32 17.55 10.56
N GLY A 197 0.67 16.93 11.69
CA GLY A 197 1.79 15.99 11.78
C GLY A 197 1.53 14.61 11.15
N ALA A 198 0.27 14.22 10.97
CA ALA A 198 -0.14 12.94 10.37
C ALA A 198 -1.43 13.13 9.55
N PRO A 199 -1.37 13.81 8.40
CA PRO A 199 -2.57 14.19 7.68
C PRO A 199 -3.11 13.01 6.88
N TRP A 200 -4.43 12.96 6.77
CA TRP A 200 -5.11 12.14 5.77
C TRP A 200 -5.03 12.79 4.40
N THR A 201 -4.71 11.99 3.38
CA THR A 201 -4.74 12.39 1.98
C THR A 201 -5.77 11.58 1.22
N LEU A 202 -6.77 12.26 0.65
CA LEU A 202 -7.80 11.64 -0.18
C LEU A 202 -7.34 11.67 -1.64
N VAL A 203 -7.44 10.53 -2.32
CA VAL A 203 -7.04 10.42 -3.74
C VAL A 203 -8.22 9.85 -4.53
N ASP A 204 -8.64 10.55 -5.58
CA ASP A 204 -9.65 10.03 -6.51
C ASP A 204 -9.10 8.81 -7.24
N PHE A 205 -9.76 7.67 -7.02
CA PHE A 205 -9.42 6.38 -7.58
C PHE A 205 -10.51 5.86 -8.52
N ASN A 206 -11.48 6.68 -8.94
CA ASN A 206 -12.48 6.30 -9.94
C ASN A 206 -11.83 5.82 -11.26
N ASP A 207 -10.78 6.52 -11.71
CA ASP A 207 -9.78 5.96 -12.62
C ASP A 207 -8.57 5.45 -11.80
N GLN A 208 -8.42 4.12 -11.72
CA GLN A 208 -7.34 3.53 -10.93
C GLN A 208 -5.95 3.81 -11.48
N ARG A 209 -5.79 4.03 -12.80
CA ARG A 209 -4.48 4.32 -13.40
C ARG A 209 -4.06 5.73 -13.02
N LEU A 210 -4.96 6.69 -13.19
CA LEU A 210 -4.71 8.07 -12.78
C LEU A 210 -4.51 8.16 -11.26
N GLY A 211 -5.35 7.51 -10.46
CA GLY A 211 -5.22 7.50 -9.00
C GLY A 211 -3.87 6.98 -8.51
N ARG A 212 -3.30 5.96 -9.17
CA ARG A 212 -1.95 5.44 -8.86
C ARG A 212 -0.86 6.46 -9.16
N LEU A 213 -0.90 7.10 -10.34
CA LEU A 213 0.05 8.15 -10.72
C LEU A 213 -0.03 9.33 -9.74
N THR A 214 -1.24 9.79 -9.43
CA THR A 214 -1.50 10.88 -8.49
C THR A 214 -0.97 10.57 -7.09
N LEU A 215 -1.23 9.36 -6.59
CA LEU A 215 -0.75 8.94 -5.27
C LEU A 215 0.78 8.85 -5.23
N ALA A 216 1.40 8.21 -6.22
CA ALA A 216 2.85 8.06 -6.28
C ALA A 216 3.55 9.43 -6.35
N ARG A 217 3.07 10.34 -7.21
CA ARG A 217 3.57 11.72 -7.30
C ARG A 217 3.40 12.47 -5.97
N ASN A 218 2.23 12.39 -5.34
CA ASN A 218 1.99 13.05 -4.05
C ASN A 218 2.91 12.52 -2.93
N LEU A 219 3.18 11.21 -2.90
CA LEU A 219 4.12 10.63 -1.94
C LEU A 219 5.52 11.22 -2.15
N LEU A 220 6.01 11.23 -3.40
CA LEU A 220 7.32 11.75 -3.74
C LEU A 220 7.45 13.25 -3.44
N ASP A 221 6.44 14.07 -3.74
CA ASP A 221 6.46 15.52 -3.53
C ASP A 221 6.46 15.96 -2.07
N ARG A 222 6.01 15.07 -1.18
CA ARG A 222 5.95 15.34 0.26
C ARG A 222 7.19 14.89 1.01
N LEU A 223 8.10 14.20 0.34
CA LEU A 223 9.40 13.85 0.90
C LEU A 223 10.36 15.04 0.73
N PRO A 224 11.39 15.16 1.60
CA PRO A 224 12.45 16.13 1.38
C PRO A 224 13.26 15.78 0.12
N ASP A 225 14.33 16.53 -0.16
CA ASP A 225 15.25 16.14 -1.23
C ASP A 225 15.80 14.72 -0.97
N THR A 226 15.51 13.81 -1.90
CA THR A 226 15.87 12.39 -1.84
C THR A 226 17.11 12.08 -2.68
N ARG A 227 17.86 13.10 -3.12
CA ARG A 227 19.11 12.88 -3.83
C ARG A 227 20.14 12.18 -2.94
N VAL A 228 20.77 11.15 -3.48
CA VAL A 228 21.90 10.45 -2.87
C VAL A 228 23.13 10.71 -3.74
N ASP A 229 24.11 11.45 -3.22
CA ASP A 229 25.40 11.69 -3.88
C ASP A 229 26.35 10.50 -3.72
N ALA A 230 25.86 9.29 -4.01
CA ALA A 230 26.65 8.09 -4.07
C ALA A 230 26.51 7.49 -5.49
N PRO A 231 27.56 7.55 -6.33
CA PRO A 231 27.51 6.96 -7.65
C PRO A 231 27.30 5.45 -7.56
N LEU A 232 26.59 4.87 -8.53
CA LEU A 232 26.53 3.42 -8.66
C LEU A 232 27.95 2.88 -8.87
N PRO A 233 28.30 1.72 -8.29
CA PRO A 233 29.61 1.11 -8.52
C PRO A 233 29.85 0.92 -10.03
N GLU A 234 31.05 1.23 -10.49
CA GLU A 234 31.42 0.94 -11.87
C GLU A 234 31.39 -0.58 -12.10
N LEU A 235 30.88 -0.99 -13.26
CA LEU A 235 30.95 -2.39 -13.70
C LEU A 235 32.30 -2.62 -14.40
N PRO A 236 33.28 -3.28 -13.75
CA PRO A 236 34.57 -3.51 -14.38
C PRO A 236 34.42 -4.45 -15.58
N LYS A 237 35.18 -4.19 -16.64
CA LYS A 237 35.26 -5.14 -17.77
C LYS A 237 35.90 -6.44 -17.29
N LEU A 238 35.23 -7.57 -17.55
CA LEU A 238 35.81 -8.88 -17.33
C LEU A 238 37.04 -9.07 -18.23
N LYS A 239 38.12 -9.59 -17.65
CA LYS A 239 39.29 -10.01 -18.42
C LYS A 239 39.05 -11.44 -18.94
N GLY A 240 39.42 -11.69 -20.20
CA GLY A 240 39.32 -13.01 -20.81
C GLY A 240 38.04 -13.25 -21.63
N LYS A 241 37.85 -14.49 -22.08
CA LYS A 241 36.67 -14.91 -22.84
C LYS A 241 35.53 -15.24 -21.89
N LEU A 242 34.30 -14.96 -22.30
CA LEU A 242 33.11 -15.37 -21.55
C LEU A 242 32.96 -16.89 -21.63
N HIS A 243 32.65 -17.51 -20.49
CA HIS A 243 32.36 -18.94 -20.42
C HIS A 243 30.94 -19.21 -20.92
N ARG A 244 30.74 -20.36 -21.57
CA ARG A 244 29.43 -20.92 -21.85
C ARG A 244 29.19 -22.04 -20.84
N GLU A 245 28.10 -21.95 -20.09
CA GLU A 245 27.74 -22.98 -19.13
C GLU A 245 27.37 -24.29 -19.84
N HIS A 246 27.80 -25.41 -19.26
CA HIS A 246 27.50 -26.76 -19.70
C HIS A 246 27.09 -27.59 -18.49
N TYR A 247 25.98 -28.32 -18.59
CA TYR A 247 25.41 -29.09 -17.49
C TYR A 247 25.38 -30.58 -17.82
N ASP A 248 26.42 -31.30 -17.40
CA ASP A 248 26.59 -32.73 -17.71
C ASP A 248 25.83 -33.65 -16.74
N VAL A 249 25.62 -33.21 -15.49
CA VAL A 249 24.95 -34.01 -14.45
C VAL A 249 23.42 -33.96 -14.59
N LEU A 250 22.87 -32.77 -14.84
CA LEU A 250 21.44 -32.55 -15.02
C LEU A 250 21.23 -31.54 -16.14
N LYS A 251 20.29 -31.82 -17.05
CA LYS A 251 19.94 -30.86 -18.10
C LYS A 251 18.97 -29.80 -17.57
N PRO A 252 19.07 -28.54 -18.04
CA PRO A 252 18.01 -27.57 -17.84
C PRO A 252 16.67 -28.10 -18.36
N ILE A 253 15.58 -27.72 -17.69
CA ILE A 253 14.22 -28.02 -18.17
C ILE A 253 13.94 -27.32 -19.51
N GLU A 254 12.99 -27.84 -20.27
CA GLU A 254 12.56 -27.23 -21.53
C GLU A 254 12.05 -25.80 -21.30
N SER A 255 12.38 -24.93 -22.25
CA SER A 255 11.90 -23.55 -22.21
C SER A 255 10.38 -23.50 -22.40
N PHE A 256 9.76 -22.48 -21.82
CA PHE A 256 8.36 -22.18 -22.09
C PHE A 256 8.17 -21.94 -23.60
N PRO A 257 7.20 -22.60 -24.26
CA PRO A 257 7.01 -22.44 -25.69
C PRO A 257 6.53 -21.02 -26.00
N VAL A 258 7.23 -20.33 -26.88
CA VAL A 258 6.83 -19.03 -27.43
C VAL A 258 6.48 -19.27 -28.89
N GLU A 259 5.23 -18.99 -29.28
CA GLU A 259 4.82 -18.97 -30.69
C GLU A 259 5.29 -17.64 -31.30
N ASP A 260 6.00 -17.72 -32.43
CA ASP A 260 6.49 -16.57 -33.21
C ASP A 260 5.38 -15.88 -34.01
#